data_AF-A0A1Y3BIN2-F1
#
_entry.id   AF-A0A1Y3BIN2-F1
#
_cell.length_a   1.000
_cell.length_b   1.000
_cell.length_c   1.000
_cell.angle_alpha   90.00
_cell.angle_beta   90.00
_cell.angle_gamma   90.00
#
_symmetry.space_group_name_H-M   'P 1'
#
loop_
_entity.id
_entity.type
_entity.pdbx_description
1 polymer ?
#
loop_
_entity_poly.entity_id
_entity_poly.type
_entity_poly.pdbx_seq_one_letter_code
_entity_poly.pdbx_strand_id
1 'polypeptide(L)'
;MVHSSTFELGPHTLKVSKTLHQINRNRLVERLRSDNNVPNDSVIVLQGGKTVNNYDTDTEPVFRQESYFHWTFGVGEPDYYGAIDLNTGKSYLFAPKLPDSYAIWLGKLYTLQDHVERYNVDAVYHTEQVSTPFL
;
A
#
# COMPACT_ATOMS: atom_id res chain seq x y z
N MET A 1 10.13 -17.00 6.35
CA MET A 1 10.79 -16.63 5.07
C MET A 1 11.41 -15.27 5.29
N VAL A 2 12.65 -15.06 4.87
CA VAL A 2 13.25 -13.71 4.90
C VAL A 2 12.64 -12.93 3.75
N HIS A 3 11.76 -11.98 4.04
CA HIS A 3 11.24 -11.08 3.00
C HIS A 3 12.41 -10.24 2.48
N SER A 4 12.69 -10.32 1.18
CA SER A 4 13.74 -9.51 0.55
C SER A 4 13.49 -8.03 0.85
N SER A 5 14.53 -7.25 1.15
CA SER A 5 14.41 -5.80 1.38
C SER A 5 14.16 -5.01 0.09
N THR A 6 14.14 -5.69 -1.06
CA THR A 6 14.01 -5.09 -2.40
C THR A 6 12.84 -5.70 -3.18
N PHE A 7 12.28 -4.90 -4.09
CA PHE A 7 11.52 -5.39 -5.23
C PHE A 7 12.49 -5.74 -6.36
N GLU A 8 12.38 -6.95 -6.90
CA GLU A 8 13.21 -7.45 -8.00
C GLU A 8 12.45 -8.52 -8.80
N LEU A 9 12.77 -8.64 -10.09
CA LEU A 9 12.13 -9.59 -11.03
C LEU A 9 13.14 -10.60 -11.59
N GLY A 10 14.25 -10.82 -10.90
CA GLY A 10 15.27 -11.79 -11.25
C GLY A 10 16.71 -11.26 -11.12
N PRO A 11 17.72 -12.13 -11.36
CA PRO A 11 19.12 -11.87 -10.99
C PRO A 11 19.74 -10.63 -11.65
N HIS A 12 19.33 -10.30 -12.87
CA HIS A 12 19.88 -9.20 -13.66
C HIS A 12 18.96 -7.98 -13.73
N THR A 13 17.88 -7.97 -12.93
CA THR A 13 16.96 -6.83 -12.87
C THR A 13 17.39 -5.83 -11.80
N LEU A 14 16.99 -4.57 -11.96
CA LEU A 14 17.25 -3.55 -10.95
C LEU A 14 16.55 -3.94 -9.64
N LYS A 15 17.32 -3.94 -8.56
CA LYS A 15 16.81 -4.15 -7.20
C LYS A 15 16.37 -2.81 -6.63
N VAL A 16 15.07 -2.63 -6.45
CA VAL A 16 14.51 -1.39 -5.91
C VAL A 16 14.28 -1.56 -4.41
N SER A 17 15.01 -0.81 -3.58
CA SER A 17 14.84 -0.89 -2.12
C SER A 17 13.44 -0.45 -1.68
N LYS A 18 12.82 -1.21 -0.79
CA LYS A 18 11.55 -0.82 -0.15
C LYS A 18 11.66 0.48 0.65
N THR A 19 12.87 0.84 1.08
CA THR A 19 13.13 2.12 1.78
C THR A 19 12.87 3.34 0.91
N LEU A 20 12.85 3.20 -0.43
CA LEU A 20 12.51 4.28 -1.36
C LEU A 20 11.15 4.90 -1.00
N HIS A 21 10.14 4.08 -0.79
CA HIS A 21 8.79 4.54 -0.47
C HIS A 21 8.70 5.13 0.93
N GLN A 22 9.46 4.59 1.89
CA GLN A 22 9.56 5.17 3.23
C GLN A 22 10.17 6.59 3.19
N ILE A 23 11.23 6.79 2.41
CA ILE A 23 11.85 8.12 2.21
C ILE A 23 10.83 9.10 1.62
N ASN A 24 10.03 8.66 0.65
CA ASN A 24 8.97 9.48 0.06
C ASN A 24 7.91 9.89 1.10
N ARG A 25 7.43 8.95 1.92
CA ARG A 25 6.49 9.25 3.01
C ARG A 25 7.06 10.26 4.00
N ASN A 26 8.33 10.09 4.40
CA ASN A 26 8.99 11.02 5.32
C ASN A 26 9.05 12.44 4.73
N ARG A 27 9.40 12.58 3.44
CA ARG A 27 9.41 13.87 2.74
C ARG A 27 8.03 14.50 2.65
N LEU A 28 6.99 13.69 2.40
CA LEU A 28 5.61 14.17 2.34
C LEU A 28 5.14 14.68 3.71
N VAL A 29 5.41 13.92 4.77
CA VAL A 29 5.10 14.30 6.15
C VAL A 29 5.80 15.60 6.54
N GLU A 30 7.10 15.71 6.27
CA GLU A 30 7.88 16.93 6.53
C GLU A 30 7.31 18.15 5.78
N ARG A 31 6.95 17.98 4.51
CA ARG A 31 6.39 19.05 3.69
C ARG A 31 5.02 19.54 4.18
N LEU A 32 4.18 18.64 4.69
CA LEU A 32 2.85 18.98 5.19
C LEU A 32 2.91 19.54 6.62
N ARG A 33 3.79 19.03 7.49
CA ARG A 33 4.01 19.61 8.83
C ARG A 33 4.54 21.04 8.81
N SER A 34 5.25 21.41 7.74
CA SER A 34 5.77 22.78 7.57
C SER A 34 4.75 23.75 6.97
N ASP A 35 3.57 23.28 6.58
CA ASP A 35 2.49 24.13 6.05
C ASP A 35 1.52 24.50 7.18
N ASN A 36 1.54 25.78 7.58
CA ASN A 36 0.67 26.30 8.65
C ASN A 36 -0.84 26.22 8.34
N ASN A 37 -1.23 25.91 7.10
CA ASN A 37 -2.63 25.70 6.73
C ASN A 37 -3.11 24.27 6.99
N VAL A 38 -2.19 23.33 7.25
CA VAL A 38 -2.54 21.94 7.59
C VAL A 38 -2.83 21.87 9.09
N PRO A 39 -4.04 21.49 9.51
CA PRO A 39 -4.36 21.33 10.92
C PRO A 39 -3.47 20.27 11.58
N ASN A 40 -3.19 20.46 12.88
CA ASN A 40 -2.64 19.39 13.71
C ASN A 40 -3.56 18.16 13.68
N ASP A 41 -3.02 16.99 13.98
CA ASP A 41 -3.79 15.74 14.03
C ASP A 41 -4.43 15.33 12.69
N SER A 42 -3.90 15.86 11.58
CA SER A 42 -4.34 15.51 10.23
C SER A 42 -3.78 14.15 9.78
N VAL A 43 -4.56 13.44 8.96
CA VAL A 43 -4.18 12.15 8.36
C VAL A 43 -4.26 12.26 6.85
N ILE A 44 -3.21 11.80 6.15
CA ILE A 44 -3.25 11.61 4.70
C ILE A 44 -3.98 10.30 4.44
N VAL A 45 -4.97 10.30 3.54
CA VAL A 45 -5.63 9.08 3.06
C VAL A 45 -5.52 9.02 1.55
N LEU A 46 -4.98 7.92 1.02
CA LEU A 46 -4.86 7.65 -0.40
C LEU A 46 -5.60 6.36 -0.74
N GLN A 47 -6.37 6.40 -1.82
CA GLN A 47 -6.99 5.23 -2.41
C GLN A 47 -6.12 4.72 -3.56
N GLY A 48 -5.79 3.43 -3.54
CA GLY A 48 -5.10 2.76 -4.64
C GLY A 48 -6.02 2.52 -5.84
N GLY A 49 -5.42 2.07 -6.93
CA GLY A 49 -6.14 1.60 -8.11
C GLY A 49 -7.03 0.40 -7.77
N LYS A 50 -8.19 0.34 -8.43
CA LYS A 50 -9.16 -0.75 -8.27
C LYS A 50 -9.00 -1.78 -9.38
N THR A 51 -9.48 -2.99 -9.10
CA THR A 51 -9.73 -3.97 -10.16
C THR A 51 -10.83 -3.44 -11.09
N VAL A 52 -10.63 -3.57 -12.40
CA VAL A 52 -11.57 -3.14 -13.43
C VAL A 52 -11.69 -4.22 -14.48
N ASN A 53 -12.86 -4.32 -15.10
CA ASN A 53 -13.09 -5.26 -16.18
C ASN A 53 -13.21 -4.52 -17.51
N ASN A 54 -12.93 -5.22 -18.61
CA ASN A 54 -13.19 -4.71 -19.94
C ASN A 54 -14.69 -4.71 -20.21
N TYR A 55 -15.32 -3.54 -20.09
CA TYR A 55 -16.77 -3.38 -20.26
C TYR A 55 -17.54 -4.34 -19.33
N ASP A 56 -18.50 -5.08 -19.88
CA ASP A 56 -19.35 -6.02 -19.14
C ASP A 56 -18.82 -7.47 -19.18
N THR A 57 -17.53 -7.67 -19.50
CA THR A 57 -16.91 -9.01 -19.50
C THR A 57 -16.22 -9.34 -18.17
N ASP A 58 -15.77 -10.58 -18.02
CA ASP A 58 -14.91 -11.05 -16.93
C ASP A 58 -13.41 -10.87 -17.24
N THR A 59 -13.07 -10.15 -18.32
CA THR A 59 -11.68 -9.95 -18.73
C THR A 59 -11.06 -8.77 -18.01
N GLU A 60 -10.09 -9.04 -17.13
CA GLU A 60 -9.32 -8.02 -16.43
C GLU A 60 -8.07 -7.62 -17.25
N PRO A 61 -7.85 -6.33 -17.54
CA PRO A 61 -6.57 -5.87 -18.07
C PRO A 61 -5.47 -6.02 -17.01
N VAL A 62 -4.21 -6.02 -17.44
CA VAL A 62 -3.08 -6.06 -16.51
C VAL A 62 -3.11 -4.82 -15.61
N PHE A 63 -3.26 -5.05 -14.31
CA PHE A 63 -3.33 -3.98 -13.33
C PHE A 63 -2.02 -3.17 -13.28
N ARG A 64 -2.16 -1.84 -13.25
CA ARG A 64 -1.08 -0.90 -12.99
C ARG A 64 -1.55 0.11 -11.96
N GLN A 65 -0.77 0.24 -10.89
CA GLN A 65 -1.12 1.06 -9.73
C GLN A 65 -1.28 2.55 -10.06
N GLU A 66 -2.12 3.25 -9.30
CA GLU A 66 -2.22 4.71 -9.32
C GLU A 66 -0.86 5.33 -8.92
N SER A 67 -0.44 6.39 -9.61
CA SER A 67 0.94 6.90 -9.53
C SER A 67 1.29 7.49 -8.15
N TYR A 68 0.39 8.24 -7.51
CA TYR A 68 0.63 8.79 -6.16
C TYR A 68 0.65 7.69 -5.10
N PHE A 69 -0.25 6.70 -5.21
CA PHE A 69 -0.25 5.53 -4.34
C PHE A 69 1.03 4.71 -4.48
N HIS A 70 1.46 4.46 -5.72
CA HIS A 70 2.72 3.76 -5.99
C HIS A 70 3.93 4.54 -5.45
N TRP A 71 3.98 5.86 -5.67
CA TRP A 71 5.05 6.71 -5.14
C TRP A 71 5.15 6.62 -3.61
N THR A 72 4.00 6.59 -2.93
CA THR A 72 3.89 6.62 -1.46
C THR A 72 4.16 5.25 -0.81
N PHE A 73 3.66 4.15 -1.40
CA PHE A 73 3.67 2.83 -0.76
C PHE A 73 4.32 1.71 -1.57
N GLY A 74 4.48 1.86 -2.88
CA GLY A 74 5.08 0.83 -3.74
C GLY A 74 4.24 -0.43 -3.94
N VAL A 75 2.96 -0.39 -3.54
CA VAL A 75 2.04 -1.53 -3.63
C VAL A 75 1.76 -1.90 -5.08
N GLY A 76 1.88 -3.18 -5.40
CA GLY A 76 1.63 -3.73 -6.73
C GLY A 76 0.23 -4.30 -6.93
N GLU A 77 -0.49 -4.60 -5.85
CA GLU A 77 -1.84 -5.19 -5.91
C GLU A 77 -2.96 -4.13 -5.95
N PRO A 78 -4.13 -4.46 -6.54
CA PRO A 78 -5.30 -3.59 -6.57
C PRO A 78 -6.06 -3.59 -5.24
N ASP A 79 -6.96 -2.61 -5.11
CA ASP A 79 -7.98 -2.52 -4.05
C ASP A 79 -7.41 -2.25 -2.64
N TYR A 80 -6.27 -1.56 -2.57
CA TYR A 80 -5.68 -1.09 -1.31
C TYR A 80 -6.09 0.35 -0.99
N TYR A 81 -6.05 0.68 0.31
CA TYR A 81 -5.92 2.05 0.79
C TYR A 81 -4.63 2.21 1.58
N GLY A 82 -4.23 3.45 1.79
CA GLY A 82 -3.07 3.78 2.59
C GLY A 82 -3.33 5.06 3.38
N ALA A 83 -2.85 5.10 4.61
CA ALA A 83 -2.94 6.26 5.46
C ALA A 83 -1.59 6.62 6.07
N ILE A 84 -1.37 7.91 6.34
CA ILE A 84 -0.19 8.40 7.05
C ILE A 84 -0.66 9.41 8.10
N ASP A 85 -0.40 9.10 9.36
CA ASP A 85 -0.66 10.02 10.47
C ASP A 85 0.41 11.12 10.46
N LEU A 86 0.01 12.38 10.28
CA LEU A 86 0.94 13.49 10.25
C LEU A 86 1.55 13.79 11.62
N ASN A 87 0.99 13.35 12.75
CA ASN A 87 1.59 13.59 14.06
C ASN A 87 2.74 12.63 14.34
N THR A 88 2.52 11.34 14.11
CA THR A 88 3.53 10.32 14.40
C THR A 88 4.43 10.03 13.20
N GLY A 89 3.98 10.33 11.99
CA GLY A 89 4.64 9.92 10.74
C GLY A 89 4.41 8.44 10.39
N LYS A 90 3.61 7.72 11.19
CA LYS A 90 3.33 6.30 10.96
C LYS A 90 2.48 6.11 9.72
N SER A 91 2.80 5.04 9.00
CA SER A 91 2.19 4.64 7.75
C SER A 91 1.42 3.34 7.89
N TYR A 92 0.20 3.33 7.35
CA TYR A 92 -0.75 2.24 7.46
C TYR A 92 -1.19 1.83 6.05
N LEU A 93 -1.33 0.53 5.81
CA LEU A 93 -2.00 0.01 4.62
C LEU A 93 -3.29 -0.72 5.00
N PHE A 94 -4.25 -0.71 4.08
CA PHE A 94 -5.49 -1.46 4.21
C PHE A 94 -5.58 -2.41 3.03
N ALA A 95 -5.35 -3.70 3.29
CA ALA A 95 -5.32 -4.77 2.31
C ALA A 95 -6.71 -5.43 2.16
N PRO A 96 -7.13 -5.81 0.95
CA PRO A 96 -8.41 -6.50 0.77
C PRO A 96 -8.41 -7.83 1.52
N LYS A 97 -9.51 -8.14 2.20
CA LYS A 97 -9.72 -9.46 2.80
C LYS A 97 -10.21 -10.41 1.71
N LEU A 98 -9.34 -11.34 1.31
CA LEU A 98 -9.60 -12.25 0.20
C LEU A 98 -10.31 -13.53 0.69
N PRO A 99 -11.24 -14.10 -0.10
CA PRO A 99 -11.91 -15.36 0.24
C PRO A 99 -10.97 -16.56 0.09
N ASP A 100 -11.28 -17.68 0.75
CA ASP A 100 -10.49 -18.92 0.68
C ASP A 100 -10.32 -19.45 -0.75
N SER A 101 -11.33 -19.24 -1.61
CA SER A 101 -11.27 -19.63 -3.02
C SER A 101 -10.15 -18.92 -3.80
N TYR A 102 -9.69 -17.75 -3.35
CA TYR A 102 -8.57 -17.03 -3.94
C TYR A 102 -7.31 -17.91 -3.98
N ALA A 103 -7.09 -18.73 -2.95
CA ALA A 103 -5.96 -19.66 -2.87
C ALA A 103 -5.92 -20.68 -4.02
N ILE A 104 -7.09 -21.01 -4.58
CA ILE A 104 -7.25 -21.97 -5.67
C ILE A 104 -6.95 -21.32 -7.02
N TRP A 105 -7.40 -20.08 -7.22
CA TRP A 105 -7.38 -19.43 -8.55
C TRP A 105 -6.20 -18.47 -8.75
N LEU A 106 -5.86 -17.68 -7.72
CA LEU A 106 -4.97 -16.53 -7.84
C LEU A 106 -3.68 -16.68 -7.01
N GLY A 107 -3.64 -17.65 -6.10
CA GLY A 107 -2.44 -18.05 -5.38
C GLY A 107 -2.48 -17.73 -3.89
N LYS A 108 -1.31 -17.77 -3.25
CA LYS A 108 -1.19 -17.75 -1.79
C LYS A 108 -1.92 -16.56 -1.14
N LEU A 109 -2.68 -16.85 -0.09
CA LEU A 109 -3.20 -15.85 0.85
C LEU A 109 -2.07 -15.39 1.78
N TYR A 110 -1.68 -14.12 1.66
CA TYR A 110 -0.69 -13.50 2.52
C TYR A 110 -1.32 -13.00 3.82
N THR A 111 -0.56 -13.06 4.90
CA THR A 111 -0.98 -12.51 6.20
C THR A 111 -0.76 -10.99 6.24
N LEU A 112 -1.44 -10.28 7.14
CA LEU A 112 -1.20 -8.85 7.36
C LEU A 112 0.28 -8.55 7.66
N GLN A 113 0.95 -9.43 8.41
CA GLN A 113 2.37 -9.33 8.70
C GLN A 113 3.26 -9.49 7.46
N ASP A 114 2.88 -10.38 6.53
CA ASP A 114 3.58 -10.47 5.23
C ASP A 114 3.50 -9.14 4.47
N HIS A 115 2.37 -8.43 4.55
CA HIS A 115 2.21 -7.11 3.91
C HIS A 115 3.04 -6.02 4.61
N VAL A 116 3.11 -6.02 5.95
CA VAL A 116 3.98 -5.13 6.74
C VAL A 116 5.42 -5.26 6.25
N GLU A 117 5.93 -6.50 6.21
CA GLU A 117 7.31 -6.80 5.82
C GLU A 117 7.55 -6.56 4.32
N ARG A 118 6.54 -6.80 3.48
CA ARG A 118 6.62 -6.56 2.04
C ARG A 118 6.69 -5.08 1.69
N TYR A 119 5.93 -4.22 2.38
CA TYR A 119 5.82 -2.81 2.02
C TYR A 119 6.55 -1.85 2.95
N ASN A 120 7.19 -2.37 4.00
CA ASN A 120 7.95 -1.59 4.97
C ASN A 120 7.10 -0.44 5.52
N VAL A 121 5.90 -0.79 6.01
CA VAL A 121 4.92 0.10 6.66
C VAL A 121 4.80 -0.25 8.15
N ASP A 122 4.18 0.60 8.95
CA ASP A 122 4.12 0.41 10.41
C ASP A 122 3.04 -0.59 10.82
N ALA A 123 1.91 -0.63 10.11
CA ALA A 123 0.85 -1.62 10.31
C ALA A 123 0.00 -1.82 9.05
N VAL A 124 -0.67 -2.97 8.99
CA VAL A 124 -1.62 -3.31 7.93
C VAL A 124 -2.91 -3.81 8.56
N TYR A 125 -4.04 -3.34 8.04
CA TYR A 125 -5.40 -3.77 8.42
C TYR A 125 -6.16 -4.22 7.18
N HIS A 126 -7.40 -4.69 7.35
CA HIS A 126 -8.26 -4.96 6.20
C HIS A 126 -8.97 -3.69 5.68
N THR A 127 -9.28 -3.65 4.39
CA THR A 127 -10.00 -2.53 3.74
C THR A 127 -11.32 -2.17 4.40
N GLU A 128 -12.09 -3.18 4.84
CA GLU A 128 -13.33 -2.99 5.60
C GLU A 128 -13.13 -2.17 6.88
N GLN A 129 -11.92 -2.21 7.41
CA GLN A 129 -11.61 -1.51 8.63
C GLN A 129 -11.36 -0.03 8.37
N VAL A 130 -11.08 0.46 7.14
CA VAL A 130 -10.60 1.84 6.81
C VAL A 130 -11.35 3.00 7.48
N SER A 131 -12.63 2.85 7.81
CA SER A 131 -13.46 3.85 8.50
C SER A 131 -13.52 3.69 10.03
N THR A 132 -12.85 2.68 10.58
CA THR A 132 -12.81 2.37 12.01
C THR A 132 -11.70 3.19 12.67
N PRO A 133 -11.83 3.65 13.91
CA PRO A 133 -10.73 4.31 14.60
C PRO A 133 -9.54 3.34 14.79
N PHE A 134 -8.35 3.70 14.30
CA PHE A 134 -7.09 2.95 14.54
C PHE A 134 -6.02 3.80 15.24
N LEU A 135 -6.37 5.03 15.60
CA LEU A 135 -5.56 6.00 16.31
C LEU A 135 -6.10 6.19 17.72
#